data_AF-A0A1Q7YNW0-F1
#
_entry.id   AF-A0A1Q7YNW0-F1
#
_cell.length_a   1.000
_cell.length_b   1.000
_cell.length_c   1.000
_cell.angle_alpha   90.00
_cell.angle_beta   90.00
_cell.angle_gamma   90.00
#
_symmetry.space_group_name_H-M   'P 1'
#
loop_
_entity.id
_entity.type
_entity.pdbx_description
1 polymer ?
#
loop_
_entity_poly.entity_id
_entity_poly.type
_entity_poly.pdbx_seq_one_letter_code
_entity_poly.pdbx_strand_id
1 'polypeptide(L)'
;MSRRLALALALAAAISAVALPAGAATGSDPELGIVRWGRDLDLALERSRASGRPVLILFDEVPGCATCVGFGQQVLSHPLLSEAIETEFEPLFVPNNRPGRDAELLARFGEPAWNNPVMRFVDARGRDVLERRDGLYSAHEVAERLGAALRAAGRPVPGYLAIAEEETRQANRESATFVMGCFWEGEARLGAVPGVLSVRAVHMDPGEGVRVEYDSSRLSLAELQRVAASRSCSLHGRASGREREAGGSDHMHALERSPLRQLSLTSMQA
;
A
#
# COMPACT_ATOMS: atom_id res chain seq x y z
N MET A 1 45.08 -70.18 2.10
CA MET A 1 43.63 -70.11 2.36
C MET A 1 43.32 -68.80 3.07
N SER A 2 42.36 -68.05 2.53
CA SER A 2 41.56 -67.00 3.20
C SER A 2 42.17 -65.65 3.61
N ARG A 3 41.68 -64.61 2.91
CA ARG A 3 41.13 -63.31 3.42
C ARG A 3 42.16 -62.37 4.11
N ARG A 4 42.28 -61.08 3.77
CA ARG A 4 41.23 -60.05 3.72
C ARG A 4 41.66 -58.83 2.88
N LEU A 5 40.71 -58.33 2.08
CA LEU A 5 40.66 -57.01 1.45
C LEU A 5 40.55 -55.88 2.49
N ALA A 6 41.14 -54.72 2.18
CA ALA A 6 40.71 -53.38 2.62
C ALA A 6 41.00 -52.42 1.44
N LEU A 7 40.09 -52.30 0.48
CA LEU A 7 38.99 -51.34 0.35
C LEU A 7 39.42 -49.86 0.52
N ALA A 8 39.64 -49.22 -0.62
CA ALA A 8 39.80 -47.78 -0.79
C ALA A 8 38.44 -47.08 -0.65
N LEU A 9 38.42 -45.96 0.08
CA LEU A 9 37.26 -45.07 0.18
C LEU A 9 37.57 -43.79 -0.60
N ALA A 10 36.95 -43.61 -1.76
CA ALA A 10 36.89 -42.33 -2.45
C ALA A 10 35.45 -41.81 -2.34
N LEU A 11 35.28 -40.76 -1.55
CA LEU A 11 34.00 -40.11 -1.31
C LEU A 11 33.78 -39.04 -2.40
N ALA A 12 32.93 -39.33 -3.40
CA ALA A 12 32.47 -38.33 -4.35
C ALA A 12 31.14 -37.76 -3.87
N ALA A 13 31.14 -36.49 -3.45
CA ALA A 13 29.92 -35.76 -3.09
C ALA A 13 29.23 -35.27 -4.38
N ALA A 14 28.02 -35.79 -4.65
CA ALA A 14 27.15 -35.30 -5.71
C ALA A 14 26.39 -34.07 -5.19
N ILE A 15 26.71 -32.89 -5.70
CA ILE A 15 25.93 -31.66 -5.48
C ILE A 15 24.86 -31.63 -6.57
N SER A 16 23.63 -32.01 -6.22
CA SER A 16 22.47 -31.78 -7.08
C SER A 16 22.09 -30.30 -7.02
N ALA A 17 22.40 -29.56 -8.08
CA ALA A 17 21.89 -28.22 -8.30
C ALA A 17 20.39 -28.30 -8.60
N VAL A 18 19.56 -27.94 -7.62
CA VAL A 18 18.14 -27.68 -7.84
C VAL A 18 18.04 -26.34 -8.56
N ALA A 19 17.76 -26.38 -9.86
CA ALA A 19 17.40 -25.20 -10.62
C ALA A 19 15.98 -24.76 -10.21
N LEU A 20 15.89 -23.62 -9.51
CA LEU A 20 14.63 -22.91 -9.33
C LEU A 20 14.19 -22.37 -10.71
N PRO A 21 12.93 -22.58 -11.14
CA PRO A 21 12.44 -21.90 -12.32
C PRO A 21 12.31 -20.41 -11.96
N ALA A 22 13.13 -19.59 -12.60
CA ALA A 22 12.94 -18.15 -12.67
C ALA A 22 11.66 -17.91 -13.49
N GLY A 23 10.53 -17.76 -12.80
CA GLY A 23 9.35 -17.12 -13.38
C GLY A 23 9.73 -15.67 -13.67
N ALA A 24 10.04 -15.38 -14.93
CA ALA A 24 10.29 -14.03 -15.39
C ALA A 24 9.05 -13.17 -15.11
N ALA A 25 9.21 -12.15 -14.27
CA ALA A 25 8.26 -11.06 -14.17
C ALA A 25 8.26 -10.33 -15.52
N THR A 26 7.30 -10.66 -16.38
CA THR A 26 6.97 -9.86 -17.56
C THR A 26 6.43 -8.51 -17.09
N GLY A 27 6.82 -7.43 -17.78
CA GLY A 27 6.61 -6.04 -17.38
C GLY A 27 5.24 -5.74 -16.79
N SER A 28 5.20 -4.91 -15.75
CA SER A 28 3.98 -4.58 -15.02
C SER A 28 2.94 -3.95 -15.96
N ASP A 29 1.84 -4.65 -16.20
CA ASP A 29 0.66 -4.05 -16.83
C ASP A 29 0.19 -2.89 -15.93
N PRO A 30 0.09 -1.64 -16.45
CA PRO A 30 -0.21 -0.47 -15.63
C PRO A 30 -1.55 -0.58 -14.91
N GLU A 31 -2.50 -1.35 -15.45
CA GLU A 31 -3.80 -1.67 -14.85
C GLU A 31 -3.69 -2.56 -13.60
N LEU A 32 -2.63 -3.36 -13.48
CA LEU A 32 -2.43 -4.26 -12.34
C LEU A 32 -1.60 -3.64 -11.21
N GLY A 33 -1.08 -2.43 -11.44
CA GLY A 33 -0.21 -1.70 -10.51
C GLY A 33 1.08 -2.45 -10.21
N ILE A 34 1.53 -2.37 -8.95
CA ILE A 34 2.77 -3.02 -8.50
C ILE A 34 2.53 -4.35 -7.78
N VAL A 35 1.28 -4.82 -7.73
CA VAL A 35 0.90 -6.06 -7.06
C VAL A 35 1.28 -7.29 -7.89
N ARG A 36 1.82 -8.30 -7.21
CA ARG A 36 2.17 -9.61 -7.77
C ARG A 36 0.96 -10.54 -7.79
N TRP A 37 0.23 -10.52 -8.89
CA TRP A 37 -0.97 -11.33 -9.06
C TRP A 37 -0.69 -12.79 -9.47
N GLY A 38 -1.36 -13.73 -8.80
CA GLY A 38 -1.51 -15.10 -9.29
C GLY A 38 -2.53 -15.20 -10.43
N ARG A 39 -2.58 -16.37 -11.09
CA ARG A 39 -3.48 -16.67 -12.22
C ARG A 39 -4.29 -17.97 -12.04
N ASP A 40 -4.03 -18.71 -10.96
CA ASP A 40 -4.64 -20.02 -10.69
C ASP A 40 -5.41 -19.98 -9.36
N LEU A 41 -6.73 -20.12 -9.45
CA LEU A 41 -7.61 -20.10 -8.28
C LEU A 41 -7.40 -21.32 -7.37
N ASP A 42 -7.16 -22.50 -7.94
CA ASP A 42 -7.04 -23.71 -7.13
C ASP A 42 -5.76 -23.64 -6.29
N LEU A 43 -4.66 -23.15 -6.88
CA LEU A 43 -3.43 -22.85 -6.15
C LEU A 43 -3.62 -21.75 -5.09
N ALA A 44 -4.37 -20.69 -5.40
CA ALA A 44 -4.66 -19.64 -4.43
C ALA A 44 -5.47 -20.16 -3.23
N LEU A 45 -6.47 -21.03 -3.48
CA LEU A 45 -7.27 -21.67 -2.43
C LEU A 45 -6.46 -22.65 -1.58
N GLU A 46 -5.53 -23.38 -2.19
CA GLU A 46 -4.59 -24.25 -1.47
C GLU A 46 -3.67 -23.44 -0.55
N ARG A 47 -3.08 -22.35 -1.05
CA ARG A 47 -2.24 -21.45 -0.25
C ARG A 47 -3.04 -20.79 0.86
N SER A 48 -4.26 -20.33 0.57
CA SER A 48 -5.20 -19.79 1.56
C SER A 48 -5.48 -20.78 2.69
N ARG A 49 -5.66 -22.07 2.37
CA ARG A 49 -5.84 -23.13 3.37
C ARG A 49 -4.62 -23.32 4.25
N ALA A 50 -3.42 -23.22 3.68
CA ALA A 50 -2.16 -23.39 4.40
C ALA A 50 -1.79 -22.18 5.27
N SER A 51 -2.03 -20.97 4.77
CA SER A 51 -1.62 -19.71 5.39
C SER A 51 -2.72 -19.11 6.30
N GLY A 52 -3.98 -19.50 6.10
CA GLY A 52 -5.15 -18.86 6.71
C GLY A 52 -5.51 -17.50 6.10
N ARG A 53 -4.76 -17.04 5.09
CA ARG A 53 -5.03 -15.77 4.40
C ARG A 53 -6.22 -15.91 3.45
N PRO A 54 -7.18 -14.99 3.42
CA PRO A 54 -8.23 -15.02 2.41
C PRO A 54 -7.66 -14.79 1.02
N VAL A 55 -8.34 -15.30 -0.01
CA VAL A 55 -8.01 -15.01 -1.41
C VAL A 55 -8.66 -13.69 -1.81
N LEU A 56 -7.87 -12.80 -2.39
CA LEU A 56 -8.34 -11.57 -3.00
C LEU A 56 -8.33 -11.78 -4.51
N ILE A 57 -9.51 -11.75 -5.12
CA ILE A 57 -9.68 -11.89 -6.57
C ILE A 57 -9.96 -10.51 -7.16
N LEU A 58 -9.09 -10.06 -8.07
CA LEU A 58 -9.32 -8.90 -8.91
C LEU A 58 -9.89 -9.37 -10.25
N PHE A 59 -11.14 -9.00 -10.54
CA PHE A 59 -11.71 -9.09 -11.87
C PHE A 59 -11.53 -7.74 -12.55
N ASP A 60 -10.79 -7.70 -13.66
CA ASP A 60 -10.54 -6.43 -14.35
C ASP A 60 -10.36 -6.62 -15.85
N GLU A 61 -10.64 -5.56 -16.62
CA GLU A 61 -10.42 -5.53 -18.06
C GLU A 61 -8.94 -5.22 -18.32
N VAL A 62 -8.14 -6.20 -18.75
CA VAL A 62 -6.72 -5.96 -19.08
C VAL A 62 -6.35 -6.56 -20.46
N PRO A 63 -5.90 -5.73 -21.42
CA PRO A 63 -5.82 -4.26 -21.35
C PRO A 63 -7.22 -3.62 -21.23
N GLY A 64 -7.33 -2.49 -20.55
CA GLY A 64 -8.62 -1.90 -20.16
C GLY A 64 -8.81 -0.43 -20.51
N CYS A 65 -9.96 0.11 -20.11
CA CYS A 65 -10.26 1.54 -20.28
C CYS A 65 -9.50 2.42 -19.26
N ALA A 66 -9.69 3.74 -19.35
CA ALA A 66 -9.03 4.71 -18.46
C ALA A 66 -9.27 4.44 -16.96
N THR A 67 -10.41 3.85 -16.59
CA THR A 67 -10.69 3.46 -15.20
C THR A 67 -9.76 2.35 -14.71
N CYS A 68 -9.49 1.34 -15.54
CA CYS A 68 -8.60 0.21 -15.18
C CYS A 68 -7.16 0.70 -15.03
N VAL A 69 -6.69 1.52 -15.97
CA VAL A 69 -5.36 2.16 -15.92
C VAL A 69 -5.23 3.06 -14.68
N GLY A 70 -6.23 3.91 -14.42
CA GLY A 70 -6.22 4.78 -13.25
C GLY A 70 -6.24 4.02 -11.93
N PHE A 71 -7.04 2.95 -11.84
CA PHE A 71 -7.09 2.08 -10.67
C PHE A 71 -5.74 1.40 -10.41
N GLY A 72 -5.12 0.83 -11.44
CA GLY A 72 -3.79 0.24 -11.35
C GLY A 72 -2.72 1.24 -10.89
N GLN A 73 -2.68 2.43 -11.50
CA GLN A 73 -1.66 3.44 -11.23
C GLN A 73 -1.84 4.20 -9.91
N GLN A 74 -3.07 4.39 -9.44
CA GLN A 74 -3.34 5.24 -8.27
C GLN A 74 -3.70 4.42 -7.02
N VAL A 75 -4.29 3.25 -7.20
CA VAL A 75 -4.76 2.41 -6.08
C VAL A 75 -3.86 1.20 -5.90
N LEU A 76 -3.71 0.36 -6.93
CA LEU A 76 -2.89 -0.87 -6.85
C LEU A 76 -1.38 -0.58 -6.84
N SER A 77 -0.98 0.67 -7.10
CA SER A 77 0.40 1.14 -6.97
C SER A 77 0.66 1.90 -5.66
N HIS A 78 -0.34 2.06 -4.79
CA HIS A 78 -0.13 2.65 -3.46
C HIS A 78 0.69 1.68 -2.60
N PRO A 79 1.88 2.05 -2.09
CA PRO A 79 2.82 1.12 -1.46
C PRO A 79 2.22 0.29 -0.31
N LEU A 80 1.46 0.94 0.57
CA LEU A 80 0.83 0.23 1.70
C LEU A 80 -0.34 -0.69 1.28
N LEU A 81 -1.03 -0.36 0.19
CA LEU A 81 -2.15 -1.19 -0.28
C LEU A 81 -1.62 -2.41 -1.03
N SER A 82 -0.60 -2.23 -1.88
CA SER A 82 0.04 -3.36 -2.55
C SER A 82 0.71 -4.30 -1.55
N GLU A 83 1.40 -3.76 -0.53
CA GLU A 83 1.94 -4.55 0.56
C GLU A 83 0.84 -5.32 1.29
N ALA A 84 -0.26 -4.66 1.68
CA ALA A 84 -1.39 -5.33 2.33
C ALA A 84 -1.97 -6.46 1.45
N ILE A 85 -2.14 -6.23 0.15
CA ILE A 85 -2.67 -7.23 -0.79
C ILE A 85 -1.73 -8.46 -0.86
N GLU A 86 -0.42 -8.25 -0.95
CA GLU A 86 0.54 -9.35 -1.11
C GLU A 86 0.84 -10.11 0.18
N THR A 87 0.83 -9.41 1.31
CA THR A 87 1.20 -9.98 2.62
C THR A 87 0.00 -10.58 3.33
N GLU A 88 -1.18 -9.97 3.22
CA GLU A 88 -2.37 -10.36 3.97
C GLU A 88 -3.38 -11.18 3.16
N PHE A 89 -3.21 -11.28 1.85
CA PHE A 89 -4.11 -12.06 1.00
C PHE A 89 -3.32 -13.01 0.09
N GLU A 90 -4.04 -13.96 -0.51
CA GLU A 90 -3.58 -14.64 -1.73
C GLU A 90 -4.10 -13.87 -2.95
N PRO A 91 -3.29 -13.02 -3.61
CA PRO A 91 -3.75 -12.22 -4.74
C PRO A 91 -3.93 -13.08 -6.00
N LEU A 92 -5.12 -13.00 -6.60
CA LEU A 92 -5.49 -13.66 -7.84
C LEU A 92 -6.07 -12.61 -8.80
N PHE A 93 -5.50 -12.49 -9.99
CA PHE A 93 -6.12 -11.71 -11.06
C PHE A 93 -7.00 -12.63 -11.91
N VAL A 94 -8.06 -12.10 -12.51
CA VAL A 94 -8.90 -12.73 -13.55
C VAL A 94 -9.29 -11.65 -14.58
N PRO A 95 -8.84 -11.72 -15.85
CA PRO A 95 -9.20 -10.76 -16.87
C PRO A 95 -10.67 -11.00 -17.22
N ASN A 96 -11.50 -9.98 -17.13
CA ASN A 96 -12.94 -10.13 -17.32
C ASN A 96 -13.39 -10.03 -18.80
N ASN A 97 -12.45 -9.97 -19.73
CA ASN A 97 -12.68 -9.75 -21.16
C ASN A 97 -12.18 -10.89 -22.04
N ARG A 98 -11.83 -12.05 -21.44
CA ARG A 98 -11.27 -13.20 -22.14
C ARG A 98 -12.18 -14.42 -22.05
N PRO A 99 -12.29 -15.22 -23.14
CA PRO A 99 -13.02 -16.48 -23.10
C PRO A 99 -12.22 -17.57 -22.35
N GLY A 100 -12.82 -18.76 -22.22
CA GLY A 100 -12.17 -19.93 -21.61
C GLY A 100 -12.17 -19.88 -20.09
N ARG A 101 -11.05 -20.23 -19.47
CA ARG A 101 -10.96 -20.39 -18.00
C ARG A 101 -11.35 -19.13 -17.23
N ASP A 102 -11.00 -17.95 -17.75
CA ASP A 102 -11.36 -16.69 -17.11
C ASP A 102 -12.89 -16.46 -17.12
N ALA A 103 -13.56 -16.76 -18.24
CA ALA A 103 -15.01 -16.72 -18.34
C ALA A 103 -15.73 -17.76 -17.45
N GLU A 104 -15.13 -18.95 -17.27
CA GLU A 104 -15.63 -19.94 -16.30
C GLU A 104 -15.57 -19.42 -14.86
N LEU A 105 -14.49 -18.70 -14.52
CA LEU A 105 -14.34 -18.08 -13.20
C LEU A 105 -15.33 -16.94 -12.99
N LEU A 106 -15.52 -16.06 -13.99
CA LEU A 106 -16.57 -15.05 -13.97
C LEU A 106 -17.94 -15.69 -13.69
N ALA A 107 -18.30 -16.74 -14.44
CA ALA A 107 -19.57 -17.45 -14.25
C ALA A 107 -19.68 -18.09 -12.86
N ARG A 108 -18.60 -18.67 -12.33
CA ARG A 108 -18.55 -19.25 -10.97
C ARG A 108 -18.89 -18.22 -9.89
N PHE A 109 -18.40 -16.99 -10.03
CA PHE A 109 -18.62 -15.92 -9.05
C PHE A 109 -19.81 -15.03 -9.40
N GLY A 110 -20.42 -15.21 -10.57
CA GLY A 110 -21.49 -14.33 -11.06
C GLY A 110 -21.00 -12.92 -11.37
N GLU A 111 -19.74 -12.77 -11.77
CA GLU A 111 -19.18 -11.48 -12.17
C GLU A 111 -19.44 -11.21 -13.67
N PRO A 112 -19.81 -9.98 -14.03
CA PRO A 112 -20.01 -9.62 -15.43
C PRO A 112 -18.68 -9.53 -16.19
N ALA A 113 -18.74 -9.73 -17.50
CA ALA A 113 -17.61 -9.48 -18.40
C ALA A 113 -17.59 -8.01 -18.84
N TRP A 114 -16.42 -7.51 -19.24
CA TRP A 114 -16.23 -6.14 -19.77
C TRP A 114 -16.77 -5.04 -18.85
N ASN A 115 -16.52 -5.17 -17.54
CA ASN A 115 -16.86 -4.17 -16.54
C ASN A 115 -15.61 -3.56 -15.91
N ASN A 116 -15.82 -2.51 -15.12
CA ASN A 116 -14.77 -1.90 -14.31
C ASN A 116 -14.23 -2.86 -13.23
N PRO A 117 -13.06 -2.57 -12.65
CA PRO A 117 -12.43 -3.41 -11.64
C PRO A 117 -13.38 -3.81 -10.50
N VAL A 118 -13.36 -5.09 -10.13
CA VAL A 118 -14.09 -5.61 -8.95
C VAL A 118 -13.13 -6.42 -8.09
N MET A 119 -13.07 -6.06 -6.81
CA MET A 119 -12.31 -6.81 -5.80
C MET A 119 -13.26 -7.71 -5.01
N ARG A 120 -13.03 -9.02 -5.08
CA ARG A 120 -13.79 -10.05 -4.36
C ARG A 120 -12.91 -10.76 -3.35
N PHE A 121 -13.47 -11.07 -2.19
CA PHE A 121 -12.74 -11.66 -1.06
C PHE A 121 -13.37 -12.99 -0.70
N VAL A 122 -12.60 -14.08 -0.79
CA VAL A 122 -13.11 -15.43 -0.54
C VAL A 122 -12.24 -16.21 0.45
N ASP A 123 -12.86 -17.14 1.17
CA ASP A 123 -12.18 -18.05 2.09
C ASP A 123 -11.47 -19.19 1.33
N ALA A 124 -10.76 -20.06 2.06
CA ALA A 124 -10.08 -21.23 1.51
C ALA A 124 -11.02 -22.30 0.89
N ARG A 125 -12.34 -22.10 0.95
CA ARG A 125 -13.36 -22.92 0.28
C ARG A 125 -13.95 -22.20 -0.94
N GLY A 126 -13.49 -20.98 -1.25
CA GLY A 126 -13.96 -20.15 -2.33
C GLY A 126 -15.31 -19.50 -2.06
N ARG A 127 -15.70 -19.36 -0.79
CA ARG A 127 -16.94 -18.67 -0.37
C ARG A 127 -16.62 -17.24 0.01
N ASP A 128 -17.54 -16.33 -0.29
CA ASP A 128 -17.36 -14.92 0.04
C ASP A 128 -17.16 -14.69 1.54
N VAL A 129 -16.13 -13.90 1.86
CA VAL A 129 -15.86 -13.38 3.20
C VAL A 129 -16.65 -12.10 3.44
N LEU A 130 -16.90 -11.33 2.37
CA LEU A 130 -17.71 -10.12 2.38
C LEU A 130 -18.69 -10.17 1.22
N GLU A 131 -19.86 -9.56 1.41
CA GLU A 131 -20.80 -9.31 0.30
C GLU A 131 -20.11 -8.54 -0.82
N ARG A 132 -20.39 -8.92 -2.08
CA ARG A 132 -19.88 -8.25 -3.28
C ARG A 132 -20.25 -6.76 -3.26
N ARG A 133 -19.28 -5.91 -3.62
CA ARG A 133 -19.48 -4.46 -3.80
C ARG A 133 -18.62 -4.01 -4.98
N ASP A 134 -19.22 -3.32 -5.92
CA ASP A 134 -18.57 -2.67 -7.06
C ASP A 134 -18.47 -1.16 -6.81
N GLY A 135 -17.90 -0.42 -7.77
CA GLY A 135 -17.77 1.04 -7.66
C GLY A 135 -16.67 1.53 -6.73
N LEU A 136 -15.79 0.64 -6.25
CA LEU A 136 -14.72 0.95 -5.30
C LEU A 136 -13.43 1.26 -6.05
N TYR A 137 -13.22 2.54 -6.36
CA TYR A 137 -12.10 2.96 -7.22
C TYR A 137 -11.15 3.94 -6.54
N SER A 138 -11.39 4.30 -5.28
CA SER A 138 -10.47 5.11 -4.50
C SER A 138 -9.57 4.25 -3.61
N ALA A 139 -8.38 4.75 -3.31
CA ALA A 139 -7.46 4.11 -2.38
C ALA A 139 -8.07 3.96 -0.97
N HIS A 140 -8.90 4.90 -0.55
CA HIS A 140 -9.59 4.85 0.75
C HIS A 140 -10.60 3.72 0.83
N GLU A 141 -11.49 3.62 -0.16
CA GLU A 141 -12.48 2.55 -0.21
C GLU A 141 -11.81 1.18 -0.27
N VAL A 142 -10.70 1.04 -1.01
CA VAL A 142 -9.93 -0.20 -1.04
C VAL A 142 -9.29 -0.49 0.31
N ALA A 143 -8.66 0.48 0.98
CA ALA A 143 -8.09 0.30 2.31
C ALA A 143 -9.14 -0.19 3.32
N GLU A 144 -10.31 0.46 3.37
CA GLU A 144 -11.43 0.06 4.23
C GLU A 144 -11.89 -1.37 3.90
N ARG A 145 -11.97 -1.70 2.61
CA ARG A 145 -12.42 -3.00 2.13
C ARG A 145 -11.45 -4.12 2.51
N LEU A 146 -10.13 -3.89 2.37
CA LEU A 146 -9.08 -4.80 2.82
C LEU A 146 -9.18 -5.04 4.34
N GLY A 147 -9.30 -3.96 5.12
CA GLY A 147 -9.44 -4.06 6.57
C GLY A 147 -10.70 -4.81 6.99
N ALA A 148 -11.83 -4.55 6.33
CA ALA A 148 -13.08 -5.26 6.57
C ALA A 148 -12.98 -6.76 6.24
N ALA A 149 -12.29 -7.12 5.16
CA ALA A 149 -12.12 -8.51 4.74
C ALA A 149 -11.27 -9.29 5.75
N LEU A 150 -10.19 -8.69 6.28
CA LEU A 150 -9.38 -9.29 7.33
C LEU A 150 -10.19 -9.50 8.61
N ARG A 151 -10.95 -8.49 9.06
CA ARG A 151 -11.83 -8.60 10.23
C ARG A 151 -12.85 -9.72 10.07
N ALA A 152 -13.52 -9.79 8.92
CA ALA A 152 -14.51 -10.83 8.62
C ALA A 152 -13.89 -12.23 8.52
N ALA A 153 -12.62 -12.33 8.09
CA ALA A 153 -11.84 -13.57 8.11
C ALA A 153 -11.29 -13.91 9.51
N GLY A 154 -11.58 -13.12 10.55
CA GLY A 154 -11.05 -13.33 11.91
C GLY A 154 -9.56 -13.01 12.07
N ARG A 155 -9.02 -12.17 11.19
CA ARG A 155 -7.61 -11.77 11.18
C ARG A 155 -7.44 -10.32 11.63
N PRO A 156 -6.35 -9.99 12.34
CA PRO A 156 -6.08 -8.62 12.75
C PRO A 156 -5.80 -7.75 11.52
N VAL A 157 -6.19 -6.48 11.58
CA VAL A 157 -5.77 -5.47 10.59
C VAL A 157 -4.37 -4.99 10.99
N PRO A 158 -3.36 -5.15 10.13
CA PRO A 158 -2.01 -4.66 10.44
C PRO A 158 -1.97 -3.14 10.60
N GLY A 159 -1.08 -2.64 11.46
CA GLY A 159 -0.96 -1.21 11.73
C GLY A 159 -0.69 -0.36 10.49
N TYR A 160 0.11 -0.86 9.54
CA TYR A 160 0.39 -0.14 8.29
C TYR A 160 -0.84 -0.02 7.38
N LEU A 161 -1.75 -1.00 7.38
CA LEU A 161 -3.01 -0.91 6.63
C LEU A 161 -3.97 0.08 7.30
N ALA A 162 -3.97 0.17 8.63
CA ALA A 162 -4.72 1.20 9.35
C ALA A 162 -4.19 2.62 9.02
N ILE A 163 -2.86 2.79 8.92
CA ILE A 163 -2.24 4.04 8.45
C ILE A 163 -2.67 4.34 7.03
N ALA A 164 -2.67 3.36 6.12
CA ALA A 164 -3.12 3.55 4.74
C ALA A 164 -4.59 4.01 4.66
N GLU A 165 -5.47 3.46 5.50
CA GLU A 165 -6.87 3.88 5.58
C GLU A 165 -7.00 5.36 6.02
N GLU A 166 -6.20 5.79 7.00
CA GLU A 166 -6.18 7.18 7.47
C GLU A 166 -5.56 8.14 6.43
N GLU A 167 -4.48 7.71 5.78
CA GLU A 167 -3.78 8.48 4.76
C GLU A 167 -4.64 8.75 3.53
N THR A 168 -5.38 7.75 3.10
CA THR A 168 -6.18 7.84 1.88
C THR A 168 -7.49 8.59 2.11
N ARG A 169 -7.91 8.81 3.37
CA ARG A 169 -9.13 9.55 3.72
C ARG A 169 -9.02 11.02 3.33
N GLN A 170 -9.87 11.50 2.44
CA GLN A 170 -9.90 12.91 2.02
C GLN A 170 -10.82 13.80 2.86
N ALA A 171 -11.84 13.22 3.50
CA ALA A 171 -12.78 13.98 4.32
C ALA A 171 -12.06 14.66 5.49
N ASN A 172 -12.48 15.89 5.82
CA ASN A 172 -11.94 16.70 6.92
C ASN A 172 -10.44 17.03 6.83
N ARG A 173 -9.79 16.82 5.67
CA ARG A 173 -8.41 17.28 5.48
C ARG A 173 -8.37 18.79 5.31
N GLU A 174 -7.65 19.46 6.19
CA GLU A 174 -7.31 20.87 6.08
C GLU A 174 -5.79 21.06 6.07
N SER A 175 -5.34 22.22 5.62
CA SER A 175 -3.92 22.55 5.63
C SER A 175 -3.65 23.96 6.15
N ALA A 176 -2.54 24.11 6.85
CA ALA A 176 -2.06 25.38 7.37
C ALA A 176 -0.53 25.44 7.30
N THR A 177 0.02 26.61 7.01
CA THR A 177 1.47 26.84 6.95
C THR A 177 1.90 27.66 8.16
N PHE A 178 2.95 27.21 8.85
CA PHE A 178 3.52 27.90 10.01
C PHE A 178 4.93 28.38 9.69
N VAL A 179 5.18 29.67 9.85
CA VAL A 179 6.50 30.29 9.66
C VAL A 179 7.32 30.11 10.93
N MET A 180 8.60 29.78 10.76
CA MET A 180 9.56 29.56 11.85
C MET A 180 11.01 29.70 11.36
N GLY A 181 11.96 29.61 12.29
CA GLY A 181 13.38 29.78 11.98
C GLY A 181 14.11 28.53 11.47
N CYS A 182 13.54 27.34 11.67
CA CYS A 182 14.07 26.07 11.17
C CYS A 182 12.91 25.10 10.90
N PHE A 183 12.65 24.78 9.63
CA PHE A 183 11.52 23.89 9.29
C PHE A 183 11.72 22.46 9.79
N TRP A 184 12.95 21.94 9.93
CA TRP A 184 13.19 20.57 10.44
C TRP A 184 12.72 20.40 11.89
N GLU A 185 12.99 21.40 12.73
CA GLU A 185 12.47 21.44 14.10
C GLU A 185 10.94 21.54 14.09
N GLY A 186 10.39 22.29 13.14
CA GLY A 186 8.96 22.40 12.90
C GLY A 186 8.29 21.10 12.52
N GLU A 187 8.82 20.38 11.54
CA GLU A 187 8.29 19.10 11.06
C GLU A 187 8.24 18.10 12.20
N ALA A 188 9.36 17.94 12.92
CA ALA A 188 9.45 17.02 14.06
C ALA A 188 8.42 17.35 15.16
N ARG A 189 8.13 18.63 15.38
CA ARG A 189 7.23 19.08 16.46
C ARG A 189 5.77 19.08 16.07
N LEU A 190 5.45 19.63 14.90
CA LEU A 190 4.08 19.73 14.41
C LEU A 190 3.59 18.35 13.92
N GLY A 191 4.46 17.53 13.33
CA GLY A 191 4.14 16.16 12.93
C GLY A 191 3.79 15.24 14.10
N ALA A 192 4.32 15.53 15.29
CA ALA A 192 4.02 14.76 16.50
C ALA A 192 2.67 15.10 17.16
N VAL A 193 1.92 16.08 16.63
CA VAL A 193 0.64 16.52 17.22
C VAL A 193 -0.46 15.54 16.83
N PRO A 194 -1.21 14.95 17.80
CA PRO A 194 -2.33 14.08 17.47
C PRO A 194 -3.35 14.78 16.55
N GLY A 195 -3.68 14.15 15.43
CA GLY A 195 -4.56 14.71 14.40
C GLY A 195 -3.83 15.40 13.24
N VAL A 196 -2.51 15.59 13.34
CA VAL A 196 -1.68 15.90 12.17
C VAL A 196 -1.46 14.63 11.36
N LEU A 197 -1.65 14.75 10.04
CA LEU A 197 -1.57 13.67 9.07
C LEU A 197 -0.20 13.69 8.39
N SER A 198 0.26 14.86 7.96
CA SER A 198 1.58 15.02 7.36
C SER A 198 2.13 16.42 7.60
N VAL A 199 3.46 16.53 7.49
CA VAL A 199 4.18 17.80 7.52
C VAL A 199 5.12 17.89 6.34
N ARG A 200 5.40 19.11 5.89
CA ARG A 200 6.31 19.37 4.79
C ARG A 200 7.04 20.69 4.97
N ALA A 201 8.35 20.63 4.86
CA ALA A 201 9.23 21.78 4.81
C ALA A 201 8.94 22.66 3.58
N VAL A 202 8.81 23.96 3.81
CA VAL A 202 8.58 24.95 2.76
C VAL A 202 9.47 26.18 2.95
N HIS A 203 10.01 26.68 1.84
CA HIS A 203 10.62 28.00 1.79
C HIS A 203 9.53 29.06 1.67
N MET A 204 9.66 30.10 2.48
CA MET A 204 8.81 31.28 2.52
C MET A 204 9.62 32.51 2.10
N ASP A 205 8.95 33.55 1.63
CA ASP A 205 9.58 34.85 1.35
C ASP A 205 9.16 35.90 2.40
N PRO A 206 10.04 36.28 3.35
CA PRO A 206 11.31 35.63 3.69
C PRO A 206 11.13 34.44 4.66
N GLY A 207 12.07 33.51 4.65
CA GLY A 207 12.29 32.54 5.71
C GLY A 207 11.84 31.11 5.40
N GLU A 208 11.52 30.39 6.47
CA GLU A 208 11.19 28.97 6.44
C GLU A 208 9.81 28.73 7.06
N GLY A 209 9.16 27.66 6.66
CA GLY A 209 7.91 27.24 7.24
C GLY A 209 7.68 25.75 7.11
N VAL A 210 6.61 25.30 7.77
CA VAL A 210 6.11 23.94 7.68
C VAL A 210 4.66 24.00 7.27
N ARG A 211 4.34 23.37 6.14
CA ARG A 211 2.97 23.07 5.75
C ARG A 211 2.52 21.83 6.53
N VAL A 212 1.40 21.93 7.22
CA VAL A 212 0.79 20.86 8.00
C VAL A 212 -0.52 20.48 7.33
N GLU A 213 -0.72 19.19 7.04
CA GLU A 213 -2.04 18.63 6.77
C GLU A 213 -2.58 17.97 8.04
N TYR A 214 -3.84 18.23 8.36
CA TYR A 214 -4.47 17.70 9.58
C TYR A 214 -5.93 17.31 9.34
N ASP A 215 -6.43 16.42 10.21
CA ASP A 215 -7.85 16.04 10.26
C ASP A 215 -8.62 17.03 11.14
N SER A 216 -9.42 17.90 10.52
CA SER A 216 -10.19 18.94 11.21
C SER A 216 -11.32 18.42 12.09
N SER A 217 -11.66 17.12 12.00
CA SER A 217 -12.56 16.48 12.96
C SER A 217 -11.88 16.10 14.27
N ARG A 218 -10.54 16.06 14.28
CA ARG A 218 -9.72 15.66 15.45
C ARG A 218 -8.86 16.79 16.00
N LEU A 219 -8.49 17.74 15.16
CA LEU A 219 -7.61 18.86 15.51
C LEU A 219 -8.12 20.14 14.85
N SER A 220 -8.51 21.12 15.64
CA SER A 220 -8.88 22.44 15.10
C SER A 220 -7.64 23.27 14.75
N LEU A 221 -7.79 24.20 13.81
CA LEU A 221 -6.74 25.18 13.49
C LEU A 221 -6.30 25.97 14.74
N ALA A 222 -7.24 26.33 15.61
CA ALA A 222 -6.95 27.06 16.84
C ALA A 222 -6.13 26.24 17.85
N GLU A 223 -6.35 24.93 17.93
CA GLU A 223 -5.50 24.03 18.72
C GLU A 223 -4.09 23.92 18.13
N LEU A 224 -4.00 23.71 16.82
CA LEU A 224 -2.72 23.62 16.13
C LEU A 224 -1.91 24.93 16.25
N GLN A 225 -2.57 26.08 16.14
CA GLN A 225 -1.97 27.40 16.39
C GLN A 225 -1.44 27.57 17.82
N ARG A 226 -2.17 27.09 18.83
CA ARG A 226 -1.71 27.16 20.23
C ARG A 226 -0.45 26.32 20.43
N VAL A 227 -0.40 25.12 19.85
CA VAL A 227 0.79 24.26 19.90
C VAL A 227 1.96 24.95 19.19
N ALA A 228 1.74 25.49 17.99
CA ALA A 228 2.76 26.22 17.23
C ALA A 228 3.30 27.46 17.99
N ALA A 229 2.41 28.27 18.56
CA ALA A 229 2.77 29.49 19.29
C ALA A 229 3.63 29.20 20.54
N SER A 230 3.36 28.09 21.24
CA SER A 230 4.17 27.66 22.39
C SER A 230 5.63 27.32 22.03
N ARG A 231 5.95 27.28 20.73
CA ARG A 231 7.23 26.83 20.16
C ARG A 231 7.84 27.86 19.21
N SER A 232 7.50 29.14 19.36
CA SER A 232 8.00 30.24 18.51
C SER A 232 7.68 30.08 17.01
N CYS A 233 6.61 29.34 16.69
CA CYS A 233 6.07 29.22 15.34
C CYS A 233 4.82 30.10 15.20
N SER A 234 4.68 30.81 14.09
CA SER A 234 3.51 31.67 13.84
C SER A 234 2.75 31.24 12.60
N LEU A 235 1.41 31.25 12.64
CA LEU A 235 0.60 30.96 11.47
C LEU A 235 0.93 31.95 10.35
N HIS A 236 1.17 31.43 9.15
CA HIS A 236 1.21 32.23 7.94
C HIS A 236 -0.21 32.66 7.54
N GLY A 237 -0.47 33.97 7.52
CA GLY A 237 -1.76 34.49 7.07
C GLY A 237 -2.03 34.09 5.62
N ARG A 238 -3.31 33.83 5.27
CA ARG A 238 -3.76 33.40 3.93
C ARG A 238 -3.38 34.33 2.74
N ALA A 239 -2.70 35.45 2.99
CA ALA A 239 -2.60 36.58 2.06
C ALA A 239 -1.17 37.05 1.71
N SER A 240 -0.08 36.44 2.18
CA SER A 240 1.25 37.04 1.90
C SER A 240 2.43 36.09 1.82
N GLY A 241 2.65 35.46 0.66
CA GLY A 241 3.93 34.81 0.33
C GLY A 241 3.77 33.70 -0.69
N ARG A 242 4.72 33.55 -1.63
CA ARG A 242 4.81 32.34 -2.44
C ARG A 242 5.48 31.26 -1.58
N GLU A 243 4.72 30.24 -1.23
CA GLU A 243 5.25 28.99 -0.67
C GLU A 243 5.95 28.21 -1.78
N ARG A 244 7.16 27.71 -1.53
CA ARG A 244 7.83 26.73 -2.39
C ARG A 244 8.32 25.58 -1.53
N GLU A 245 7.96 24.36 -1.89
CA GLU A 245 8.44 23.16 -1.24
C GLU A 245 9.97 23.13 -1.15
N ALA A 246 10.49 22.77 0.02
CA ALA A 246 11.92 22.53 0.21
C ALA A 246 12.30 21.22 -0.50
N GLY A 247 13.44 21.22 -1.20
CA GLY A 247 13.86 20.09 -2.03
C GLY A 247 15.14 19.41 -1.53
N GLY A 248 15.46 18.25 -2.09
CA GLY A 248 16.74 17.57 -1.83
C GLY A 248 16.84 16.98 -0.43
N SER A 249 17.94 17.27 0.28
CA SER A 249 18.22 16.83 1.67
C SER A 249 17.21 17.33 2.70
N ASP A 250 16.45 18.36 2.33
CA ASP A 250 15.54 19.02 3.25
C ASP A 250 14.23 18.23 3.39
N HIS A 251 13.88 17.44 2.38
CA HIS A 251 12.79 16.48 2.43
C HIS A 251 13.23 15.29 3.28
N MET A 252 12.45 14.93 4.30
CA MET A 252 12.69 13.73 5.12
C MET A 252 14.00 13.75 5.90
N HIS A 253 14.44 14.94 6.33
CA HIS A 253 15.70 15.11 7.04
C HIS A 253 15.85 14.17 8.25
N ALA A 254 14.75 13.94 8.99
CA ALA A 254 14.73 13.03 10.13
C ALA A 254 15.16 11.60 9.79
N LEU A 255 14.95 11.16 8.54
CA LEU A 255 15.30 9.81 8.09
C LEU A 255 16.68 9.70 7.46
N GLU A 256 17.35 10.81 7.13
CA GLU A 256 18.61 10.81 6.36
C GLU A 256 19.70 9.90 6.95
N ARG A 257 19.75 9.77 8.27
CA ARG A 257 20.74 8.94 8.97
C ARG A 257 20.23 7.55 9.34
N SER A 258 19.02 7.19 8.92
CA SER A 258 18.43 5.89 9.17
C SER A 258 18.41 5.02 7.91
N PRO A 259 18.33 3.69 8.07
CA PRO A 259 18.03 2.78 6.96
C PRO A 259 16.67 3.06 6.29
N LEU A 260 15.74 3.73 6.99
CA LEU A 260 14.38 3.99 6.51
C LEU A 260 14.36 4.96 5.32
N ARG A 261 15.41 5.75 5.10
CA ARG A 261 15.52 6.65 3.91
C ARG A 261 15.47 5.90 2.57
N GLN A 262 15.68 4.58 2.58
CA GLN A 262 15.65 3.73 1.40
C GLN A 262 14.27 3.11 1.16
N LEU A 263 13.35 3.22 2.13
CA LEU A 263 12.00 2.71 1.99
C LEU A 263 11.16 3.69 1.18
N SER A 264 10.29 3.14 0.33
CA SER A 264 9.24 3.91 -0.33
C SER A 264 8.14 4.22 0.70
N LEU A 265 8.34 5.30 1.46
CA LEU A 265 7.39 5.76 2.46
C LEU A 265 6.33 6.65 1.82
N THR A 266 5.11 6.52 2.30
CA THR A 266 4.04 7.47 1.99
C THR A 266 4.17 8.75 2.83
N SER A 267 3.35 9.76 2.57
CA SER A 267 3.49 11.07 3.24
C SER A 267 3.17 11.02 4.74
N MET A 268 2.35 10.05 5.19
CA MET A 268 2.09 9.84 6.62
C MET A 268 3.15 8.99 7.33
N GLN A 269 3.92 8.18 6.59
CA GLN A 269 5.02 7.38 7.15
C GLN A 269 6.33 8.16 7.25
N ALA A 270 6.34 9.32 6.61
CA ALA A 270 7.46 10.19 6.35
C ALA A 270 7.76 11.14 7.52
#